data_AF-A0A5A9Z9X6-F1
#
_entry.id   AF-A0A5A9Z9X6-F1
#
_cell.length_a   1.000
_cell.length_b   1.000
_cell.length_c   1.000
_cell.angle_alpha   90.00
_cell.angle_beta   90.00
_cell.angle_gamma   90.00
#
_symmetry.space_group_name_H-M   'P 1'
#
loop_
_entity.id
_entity.type
_entity.pdbx_description
1 polymer ?
#
loop_
_entity_poly.entity_id
_entity_poly.type
_entity_poly.pdbx_seq_one_letter_code
_entity_poly.pdbx_strand_id
1 'polypeptide(L)' 'MPNVHLTEPMQKYVQAQIESGAYANLSEVVRAGVRMLMEKDGARQFYALKADLEMAATLAENGDFAEFDAQAFEPDAFDR' A
#
# COMPACT_ATOMS: atom_id res chain seq x y z
N MET A 1 20.58 -15.16 -6.13
CA MET A 1 19.35 -15.00 -5.32
C MET A 1 19.76 -14.65 -3.91
N PRO A 2 19.05 -13.77 -3.19
CA PRO A 2 19.33 -13.54 -1.78
C PRO A 2 19.09 -14.85 -1.00
N ASN A 3 19.98 -15.17 -0.06
CA ASN A 3 19.74 -16.22 0.91
C ASN A 3 18.82 -15.68 2.00
N VAL A 4 17.67 -16.33 2.19
CA VAL A 4 16.67 -15.96 3.19
C VAL A 4 16.64 -17.01 4.29
N HIS A 5 16.67 -16.58 5.54
CA HIS A 5 16.51 -17.47 6.68
C HIS A 5 15.04 -17.50 7.10
N LEU A 6 14.48 -18.71 7.21
CA LEU A 6 13.12 -18.93 7.68
C LEU A 6 13.17 -19.54 9.07
N THR A 7 12.29 -19.06 9.97
CA THR A 7 12.08 -19.71 11.27
C THR A 7 11.45 -21.09 11.07
N GLU A 8 11.58 -21.99 12.04
CA GLU A 8 11.02 -23.35 11.94
C GLU A 8 9.51 -23.38 11.60
N PRO A 9 8.64 -22.52 12.20
CA PRO A 9 7.23 -22.49 11.83
C PRO A 9 7.00 -22.11 10.36
N MET A 10 7.80 -21.16 9.85
CA MET A 10 7.71 -20.74 8.45
C MET A 10 8.16 -21.86 7.50
N GLN A 11 9.21 -22.59 7.85
CA GLN A 11 9.67 -23.75 7.07
C GLN A 11 8.57 -24.82 7.00
N LYS A 12 7.95 -25.17 8.14
CA LYS A 12 6.84 -26.13 8.19
C LYS A 12 5.66 -25.69 7.33
N TYR A 13 5.29 -24.42 7.39
CA TYR A 13 4.23 -23.85 6.55
C TYR A 13 4.56 -23.98 5.06
N VAL A 14 5.74 -23.51 4.64
CA VAL A 14 6.18 -23.59 3.23
C VAL A 14 6.19 -25.03 2.75
N GLN A 15 6.72 -25.95 3.56
CA GLN A 15 6.81 -27.37 3.21
C GLN A 15 5.43 -27.99 2.99
N ALA A 16 4.47 -27.71 3.87
CA ALA A 16 3.08 -28.16 3.71
C ALA A 16 2.44 -27.62 2.42
N GLN A 17 2.72 -26.37 2.05
CA GLN A 17 2.23 -25.79 0.81
C GLN A 17 2.82 -26.48 -0.43
N ILE A 18 4.08 -26.91 -0.38
CA ILE A 18 4.71 -27.67 -1.47
C ILE A 18 4.17 -29.10 -1.54
N GLU A 19 4.05 -29.77 -0.40
CA GLU A 19 3.51 -31.14 -0.31
C GLU A 19 2.06 -31.24 -0.77
N SER A 20 1.27 -30.17 -0.57
CA SER A 20 -0.09 -30.08 -1.09
C SER A 20 -0.17 -29.90 -2.61
N GLY A 21 0.95 -29.60 -3.27
CA GLY A 21 1.02 -29.28 -4.70
C GLY A 21 0.61 -27.84 -5.04
N ALA A 22 0.35 -26.98 -4.05
CA ALA A 22 0.01 -25.57 -4.29
C ALA A 22 1.18 -24.77 -4.89
N TYR A 23 2.42 -25.19 -4.63
CA TYR A 23 3.63 -24.58 -5.17
C TYR A 23 4.70 -25.64 -5.47
N ALA A 24 5.53 -25.40 -6.48
CA ALA A 24 6.58 -26.34 -6.88
C ALA A 24 7.84 -26.26 -6.01
N ASN A 25 8.12 -25.12 -5.37
CA ASN A 25 9.31 -24.91 -4.57
C ASN A 25 9.20 -23.69 -3.63
N LEU A 26 10.15 -23.58 -2.69
CA LEU A 26 10.25 -22.46 -1.74
C LEU A 26 10.26 -21.09 -2.43
N SER A 27 10.96 -20.95 -3.56
CA SER A 27 11.07 -19.65 -4.24
C SER A 27 9.74 -19.17 -4.79
N GLU A 28 8.83 -20.07 -5.20
CA GLU A 28 7.48 -19.70 -5.58
C GLU A 28 6.65 -19.22 -4.40
N VAL A 29 6.73 -19.91 -3.26
CA VAL A 29 6.00 -19.50 -2.05
C VAL A 29 6.45 -18.12 -1.59
N VAL A 30 7.76 -17.86 -1.60
CA VAL A 30 8.32 -16.53 -1.26
C VAL A 30 7.83 -15.47 -2.25
N ARG A 31 7.87 -15.73 -3.55
CA ARG A 31 7.36 -14.77 -4.56
C ARG A 31 5.87 -14.49 -4.37
N ALA A 32 5.07 -15.50 -4.09
CA ALA A 32 3.64 -15.33 -3.82
C ALA A 32 3.40 -14.48 -2.56
N GLY A 33 4.14 -14.74 -1.48
CA GLY A 33 4.06 -13.96 -0.25
C GLY A 33 4.48 -12.49 -0.45
N VAL A 34 5.55 -12.23 -1.20
CA VAL A 34 5.98 -10.86 -1.54
C VAL A 34 4.93 -10.15 -2.39
N ARG A 35 4.32 -10.83 -3.37
CA ARG A 35 3.26 -10.25 -4.21
C ARG A 35 2.05 -9.84 -3.38
N MET A 36 1.64 -10.69 -2.44
CA MET A 36 0.56 -10.37 -1.48
C MET A 36 0.89 -9.16 -0.60
N LEU A 37 2.15 -9.04 -0.16
CA LEU A 37 2.61 -7.85 0.58
C LEU A 37 2.52 -6.58 -0.27
N MET A 38 2.97 -6.64 -1.53
CA MET A 38 2.88 -5.51 -2.46
C MET A 38 1.43 -5.07 -2.70
N GLU A 39 0.51 -6.02 -2.87
CA GLU A 39 -0.93 -5.74 -3.03
C GLU A 39 -1.51 -5.07 -1.78
N LYS A 40 -1.17 -5.58 -0.59
CA LYS A 40 -1.59 -4.98 0.68
C LYS A 40 -1.04 -3.57 0.84
N ASP A 41 0.20 -3.33 0.46
CA ASP A 41 0.85 -2.02 0.54
C ASP A 41 0.19 -1.01 -0.40
N GLY A 42 -0.09 -1.40 -1.63
CA GLY A 42 -0.85 -0.58 -2.58
C GLY A 42 -2.26 -0.27 -2.08
N ALA A 43 -2.97 -1.29 -1.55
CA ALA A 43 -4.31 -1.10 -0.98
C ALA A 43 -4.31 -0.14 0.22
N ARG A 44 -3.28 -0.19 1.09
CA ARG A 44 -3.16 0.73 2.23
C ARG A 44 -3.13 2.20 1.79
N GLN A 45 -2.34 2.53 0.76
CA GLN A 45 -2.26 3.89 0.25
C GLN A 45 -3.60 4.37 -0.32
N PHE A 46 -4.28 3.50 -1.09
CA PHE A 46 -5.60 3.80 -1.63
C PHE A 46 -6.62 4.08 -0.51
N TYR A 47 -6.68 3.24 0.53
CA TYR A 47 -7.65 3.43 1.61
C TYR A 47 -7.34 4.66 2.46
N ALA A 48 -6.07 5.01 2.65
CA ALA A 48 -5.70 6.26 3.33
C ALA A 48 -6.21 7.47 2.53
N LEU A 49 -5.89 7.54 1.24
CA LEU A 49 -6.34 8.63 0.37
C LEU A 49 -7.87 8.70 0.29
N LYS A 50 -8.55 7.56 0.21
CA LYS A 50 -10.01 7.48 0.21
C LYS A 50 -10.59 8.09 1.50
N ALA A 51 -10.05 7.72 2.66
CA ALA A 51 -10.51 8.25 3.94
C ALA A 51 -10.31 9.77 4.04
N ASP A 52 -9.16 10.28 3.59
CA ASP A 52 -8.86 11.72 3.56
C ASP A 52 -9.83 12.47 2.65
N LEU A 53 -10.12 11.93 1.46
CA LEU A 53 -11.08 12.52 0.52
C LEU A 53 -12.52 12.47 1.03
N GLU A 54 -12.95 11.38 1.67
CA GLU A 54 -14.30 11.27 2.26
C GLU A 54 -14.50 12.30 3.38
N MET A 55 -13.47 12.52 4.21
CA MET A 55 -13.48 13.56 5.22
C MET A 55 -13.54 14.96 4.60
N ALA A 56 -12.69 15.25 3.60
CA ALA A 56 -12.69 16.54 2.91
C ALA A 56 -14.02 16.82 2.19
N ALA A 57 -14.62 15.81 1.57
CA ALA A 57 -15.93 15.92 0.93
C ALA A 57 -17.02 16.27 1.95
N THR A 58 -17.02 15.61 3.11
CA THR A 58 -17.98 15.92 4.19
C THR A 58 -17.84 17.37 4.68
N LEU A 59 -16.59 17.85 4.86
CA LEU A 59 -16.33 19.24 5.24
C LEU A 59 -16.85 20.21 4.16
N ALA A 60 -16.55 19.94 2.89
CA ALA A 60 -17.00 20.78 1.79
C ALA A 60 -18.54 20.83 1.67
N GLU A 61 -19.23 19.68 1.83
CA GLU A 61 -20.69 19.59 1.81
C GLU A 61 -21.34 20.38 2.96
N ASN A 62 -20.67 20.45 4.11
CA ASN A 62 -21.11 21.27 5.24
C ASN A 62 -20.77 22.77 5.08
N GLY A 63 -20.06 23.15 4.02
CA GLY A 63 -19.59 24.51 3.79
C GLY A 63 -18.30 24.87 4.54
N ASP A 64 -17.63 23.90 5.15
CA ASP A 64 -16.35 24.06 5.86
C ASP A 64 -15.17 24.10 4.86
N PHE A 65 -15.22 25.02 3.91
CA PHE A 65 -14.14 25.31 2.97
C PHE A 65 -13.93 26.82 2.82
N ALA A 66 -12.77 27.21 2.31
CA ALA A 66 -12.46 28.60 1.98
C ALA A 66 -12.05 28.70 0.51
N GLU A 67 -12.27 29.86 -0.10
CA GLU A 67 -11.68 30.16 -1.41
C GLU A 67 -10.16 30.14 -1.29
N PHE A 68 -9.52 29.47 -2.25
CA PHE A 68 -8.06 29.34 -2.30
C PHE A 68 -7.49 30.34 -3.30
N ASP A 69 -6.74 31.32 -2.80
CA ASP A 69 -5.95 32.24 -3.62
C ASP A 69 -4.53 31.71 -3.78
N ALA A 70 -4.25 31.14 -4.96
CA ALA A 70 -2.94 30.57 -5.27
C ALA A 70 -1.83 31.64 -5.36
N GLN A 71 -2.14 32.86 -5.81
CA GLN A 71 -1.16 33.94 -5.95
C GLN A 71 -0.76 34.49 -4.59
N ALA A 72 -1.73 34.66 -3.68
CA ALA A 72 -1.42 35.05 -2.31
C ALA A 72 -0.67 33.95 -1.53
N PHE A 73 -0.95 32.68 -1.82
CA PHE A 73 -0.30 31.55 -1.17
C PHE A 73 1.16 31.33 -1.61
N GLU A 74 1.44 31.46 -2.90
CA GLU A 74 2.78 31.25 -3.46
C GLU A 74 3.16 32.36 -4.47
N PRO A 75 3.38 33.60 -4.02
CA PRO A 75 3.59 34.74 -4.92
C PRO A 75 4.81 34.56 -5.83
N ASP A 76 5.89 33.98 -5.31
CA ASP A 76 7.14 33.75 -6.04
C ASP A 76 6.98 32.81 -7.26
N ALA A 77 5.93 31.97 -7.29
CA ALA A 77 5.65 31.09 -8.42
C ALA A 77 5.06 31.83 -9.63
N PHE A 78 4.51 33.03 -9.42
CA PHE A 78 3.80 33.82 -10.43
C PHE A 78 4.56 35.06 -10.90
N ASP A 79 5.66 35.44 -10.24
CA ASP A 79 6.49 36.61 -10.57
C ASP A 79 7.58 36.34 -11.66
N ARG A 80 7.25 35.58 -12.72
CA ARG A 80 8.14 35.41 -13.90
C ARG A 80 7.83 36.35 -15.06
#